data_AF-A0A7R7VKR2-F1
#
_entry.id   AF-A0A7R7VKR2-F1
#
_cell.length_a   1.000
_cell.length_b   1.000
_cell.length_c   1.000
_cell.angle_alpha   90.00
_cell.angle_beta   90.00
_cell.angle_gamma   90.00
#
_symmetry.space_group_name_H-M   'P 1'
#
loop_
_entity.id
_entity.type
_entity.pdbx_description
1 polymer ?
#
loop_
_entity_poly.entity_id
_entity_poly.type
_entity_poly.pdbx_seq_one_letter_code
_entity_poly.pdbx_strand_id
1 'polypeptide(L)'
;MSEFSSIKPAFTVWVTIDAPLPVGSASRTNNLMVVSMSDGILRSDPAFEPAIDAEFIGVGNDYIHADPDAQHLRLNAHGVVK
;
A
#
# COMPACT_ATOMS: atom_id res chain seq x y z
N MET A 1 36.02 0.98 5.45
CA MET A 1 34.75 0.33 5.84
C MET A 1 33.74 0.76 4.80
N SER A 2 33.35 -0.15 3.92
CA SER A 2 32.51 0.15 2.76
C SER A 2 31.20 0.80 3.20
N GLU A 3 30.86 1.88 2.52
CA GLU A 3 29.69 2.74 2.73
C GLU A 3 28.41 2.01 2.29
N PHE A 4 28.05 0.96 3.00
CA PHE A 4 26.78 0.28 2.74
C PHE A 4 25.62 1.15 3.22
N SER A 5 24.62 1.30 2.37
CA SER A 5 23.37 1.98 2.74
C SER A 5 22.75 1.30 3.96
N SER A 6 22.42 2.10 4.98
CA SER A 6 21.63 1.65 6.13
C SER A 6 20.20 2.18 6.01
N ILE A 7 19.24 1.37 6.44
CA ILE A 7 17.83 1.75 6.53
C ILE A 7 17.49 2.06 7.99
N LYS A 8 16.70 3.11 8.20
CA LYS A 8 16.05 3.40 9.48
C LYS A 8 14.55 3.53 9.27
N PRO A 9 13.70 3.10 10.22
CA PRO A 9 12.27 3.35 10.15
C PRO A 9 11.99 4.85 10.04
N ALA A 10 11.03 5.21 9.18
CA ALA A 10 10.62 6.60 8.99
C ALA A 10 9.22 6.85 9.53
N PHE A 11 8.28 6.01 9.13
CA PHE A 11 6.89 6.04 9.56
C PHE A 11 6.25 4.67 9.34
N THR A 12 5.10 4.46 9.97
CA THR A 12 4.19 3.34 9.71
C THR A 12 2.88 3.89 9.16
N VAL A 13 2.32 3.19 8.16
CA VAL A 13 0.99 3.48 7.61
C VAL A 13 0.06 2.34 8.00
N TRP A 14 -1.03 2.65 8.67
CA TRP A 14 -2.11 1.71 8.95
C TRP A 14 -3.29 2.06 8.07
N VAL A 15 -3.78 1.09 7.31
CA VAL A 15 -4.84 1.30 6.33
C VAL A 15 -5.99 0.36 6.61
N THR A 16 -7.20 0.91 6.69
CA THR A 16 -8.44 0.15 6.69
C THR A 16 -8.81 -0.17 5.26
N ILE A 17 -9.02 -1.46 4.96
CA ILE A 17 -9.39 -1.93 3.63
C ILE A 17 -10.76 -2.61 3.64
N ASP A 18 -11.49 -2.42 2.56
CA ASP A 18 -12.77 -3.10 2.34
C ASP A 18 -12.55 -4.48 1.69
N ALA A 19 -13.64 -5.24 1.53
CA ALA A 19 -13.60 -6.51 0.81
C ALA A 19 -13.15 -6.30 -0.66
N PRO A 20 -12.33 -7.21 -1.24
CA PRO A 20 -11.89 -7.08 -2.62
C PRO A 20 -13.04 -7.14 -3.62
N LEU A 21 -13.03 -6.21 -4.58
CA LEU A 21 -13.91 -6.24 -5.75
C LEU A 21 -13.22 -6.98 -6.90
N PRO A 22 -13.70 -8.18 -7.31
CA PRO A 22 -13.13 -8.90 -8.44
C PRO A 22 -13.52 -8.20 -9.76
N VAL A 23 -12.53 -7.77 -10.53
CA VAL A 23 -12.74 -7.14 -11.84
C VAL A 23 -12.66 -8.17 -12.98
N GLY A 24 -11.89 -9.24 -12.81
CA GLY A 24 -11.68 -10.25 -13.86
C GLY A 24 -10.38 -10.04 -14.63
N SER A 25 -10.23 -10.72 -15.76
CA SER A 25 -9.10 -10.54 -16.68
C SER A 25 -9.59 -10.18 -18.06
N ALA A 26 -9.02 -9.14 -18.66
CA ALA A 26 -9.39 -8.71 -20.01
C ALA A 26 -8.57 -9.38 -21.12
N SER A 27 -7.33 -9.81 -20.86
CA SER A 27 -6.45 -10.34 -21.94
C SER A 27 -5.33 -11.28 -21.48
N ARG A 28 -4.88 -11.20 -20.23
CA ARG A 28 -3.66 -11.90 -19.76
C ARG A 28 -3.94 -13.06 -18.81
N THR A 29 -5.19 -13.47 -18.67
CA THR A 29 -5.68 -14.52 -17.75
C THR A 29 -5.36 -14.32 -16.26
N ASN A 30 -4.59 -13.29 -15.90
CA ASN A 30 -4.36 -12.88 -14.52
C ASN A 30 -5.55 -12.04 -14.04
N ASN A 31 -6.13 -12.43 -12.91
CA ASN A 31 -7.29 -11.74 -12.35
C ASN A 31 -6.85 -10.40 -11.75
N LEU A 32 -7.59 -9.33 -12.05
CA LEU A 32 -7.49 -8.04 -11.35
C LEU A 32 -8.53 -8.01 -10.23
N MET A 33 -8.10 -7.57 -9.05
CA MET A 33 -8.97 -7.18 -7.94
C MET A 33 -8.67 -5.74 -7.58
N VAL A 34 -9.71 -5.00 -7.18
CA VAL A 34 -9.55 -3.65 -6.63
C VAL A 34 -9.96 -3.69 -5.16
N VAL A 35 -9.11 -3.16 -4.30
CA VAL A 35 -9.38 -3.02 -2.87
C VAL A 35 -9.47 -1.54 -2.54
N SER A 36 -10.60 -1.11 -1.98
CA SER A 36 -10.76 0.25 -1.48
C SER A 36 -10.01 0.42 -0.16
N MET A 37 -9.21 1.47 -0.05
CA MET A 37 -8.58 1.90 1.21
C MET A 37 -9.44 3.01 1.81
N SER A 38 -10.37 2.63 2.69
CA SER A 38 -11.48 3.48 3.15
C SER A 38 -11.09 4.44 4.26
N ASP A 39 -10.02 4.15 5.00
CA ASP A 39 -9.45 5.01 6.03
C ASP A 39 -7.98 4.65 6.29
N GLY A 40 -7.24 5.49 7.01
CA GLY A 40 -5.88 5.19 7.41
C GLY A 40 -5.16 6.32 8.11
N ILE A 41 -4.09 5.96 8.81
CA ILE A 41 -3.20 6.89 9.51
C ILE A 41 -1.74 6.64 9.13
N LEU A 42 -0.94 7.69 9.11
CA LEU A 42 0.52 7.64 8.98
C LEU A 42 1.14 8.29 10.21
N ARG A 43 2.00 7.58 10.91
CA ARG A 43 2.73 8.10 12.08
C ARG A 43 4.21 7.83 11.94
N SER A 44 5.03 8.85 12.17
CA SER A 44 6.49 8.72 12.19
C SER A 44 7.00 7.80 13.29
N ASP A 45 8.15 7.18 13.03
CA ASP A 45 8.96 6.60 14.08
C ASP A 45 9.46 7.72 15.01
N PRO A 46 9.45 7.54 16.35
CA PRO A 46 9.88 8.59 17.28
C PRO A 46 11.31 9.10 17.08
N ALA A 47 12.18 8.31 16.43
CA ALA A 47 13.57 8.69 16.14
C ALA A 47 13.77 9.29 14.74
N PHE A 48 12.70 9.48 13.95
CA PHE A 48 12.77 10.03 12.61
C PHE A 48 12.28 11.47 12.53
N GLU A 49 13.04 12.32 11.82
CA GLU A 49 12.68 13.72 11.54
C GLU A 49 12.74 13.99 10.03
N PRO A 50 11.79 14.74 9.46
CA PRO A 50 10.68 15.41 10.15
C PRO A 50 9.59 14.43 10.63
N ALA A 51 9.03 14.69 11.81
CA ALA A 51 7.89 13.95 12.33
C ALA A 51 6.62 14.25 11.49
N ILE A 52 5.92 13.18 11.09
CA ILE A 52 4.65 13.22 10.36
C ILE A 52 3.59 12.53 11.21
N ASP A 53 2.46 13.22 11.36
CA ASP A 53 1.25 12.73 11.97
C ASP A 53 0.10 13.11 11.02
N ALA A 54 -0.39 12.13 10.28
CA ALA A 54 -1.29 12.37 9.16
C ALA A 54 -2.40 11.32 9.07
N GLU A 55 -3.49 11.69 8.39
CA GLU A 55 -4.65 10.85 8.13
C GLU A 55 -4.93 10.77 6.63
N PHE A 56 -5.52 9.66 6.18
CA PHE A 56 -5.92 9.49 4.78
C PHE A 56 -6.99 10.51 4.40
N ILE A 57 -6.94 10.96 3.15
CA ILE A 57 -7.94 11.84 2.55
C ILE A 57 -8.70 11.08 1.49
N GLY A 58 -10.02 10.99 1.66
CA GLY A 58 -10.89 10.31 0.72
C GLY A 58 -10.64 8.81 0.69
N VAL A 59 -11.00 8.18 -0.42
CA VAL A 59 -10.87 6.72 -0.60
C VAL A 59 -9.70 6.45 -1.54
N GLY A 60 -8.71 5.72 -1.03
CA GLY A 60 -7.60 5.20 -1.85
C GLY A 60 -7.98 3.89 -2.53
N ASN A 61 -7.09 3.37 -3.37
CA ASN A 61 -7.26 2.07 -4.01
C ASN A 61 -5.96 1.28 -4.06
N ASP A 62 -6.08 -0.04 -4.07
CA ASP A 62 -5.01 -0.94 -4.46
C ASP A 62 -5.49 -1.80 -5.63
N TYR A 63 -4.75 -1.75 -6.74
CA TYR A 63 -4.96 -2.62 -7.89
C TYR A 63 -4.09 -3.85 -7.74
N ILE A 64 -4.71 -4.97 -7.40
CA ILE A 64 -4.02 -6.21 -7.06
C ILE A 64 -4.13 -7.19 -8.22
N HIS A 65 -2.98 -7.60 -8.74
CA HIS A 65 -2.88 -8.73 -9.67
C HIS A 65 -2.29 -9.94 -8.95
N ALA A 66 -3.03 -11.05 -8.95
CA ALA A 66 -2.46 -12.33 -8.56
C ALA A 66 -1.70 -12.93 -9.75
N ASP A 67 -0.45 -13.33 -9.52
CA ASP A 67 0.31 -14.06 -10.53
C ASP A 67 -0.29 -15.47 -10.72
N PRO A 68 -0.20 -16.07 -11.92
CA PRO A 68 -0.86 -17.34 -12.21
C PRO A 68 -0.42 -18.53 -11.34
N ASP A 69 0.76 -18.45 -10.73
CA ASP A 69 1.30 -19.46 -9.81
C ASP A 69 0.73 -19.36 -8.38
N ALA A 70 -0.08 -18.34 -8.10
CA ALA A 70 -0.63 -17.99 -6.80
C ALA A 70 0.43 -17.80 -5.69
N GLN A 71 1.70 -17.62 -6.04
CA GLN A 71 2.79 -17.38 -5.08
C GLN A 71 2.98 -15.90 -4.81
N HIS A 72 2.62 -15.04 -5.76
CA HIS A 72 2.88 -13.60 -5.69
C HIS A 72 1.63 -12.77 -5.98
N LEU A 73 1.52 -11.67 -5.25
CA LEU A 73 0.60 -10.57 -5.55
C LEU A 73 1.41 -9.36 -5.98
N ARG A 74 0.97 -8.70 -7.04
CA ARG A 74 1.48 -7.39 -7.46
C ARG A 74 0.51 -6.35 -6.96
N LEU A 75 0.96 -5.57 -5.97
CA LEU A 75 0.22 -4.47 -5.39
C LEU A 75 0.54 -3.19 -6.14
N ASN A 76 -0.46 -2.32 -6.28
CA ASN A 76 -0.32 -0.98 -6.82
C ASN A 76 -1.29 -0.06 -6.07
N ALA A 77 -0.86 0.31 -4.86
CA ALA A 77 -1.64 1.09 -3.92
C ALA A 77 -1.45 2.60 -4.11
N HIS A 78 -2.55 3.34 -4.13
CA HIS A 78 -2.60 4.79 -4.24
C HIS A 78 -3.46 5.38 -3.11
N GLY A 79 -2.85 6.20 -2.27
CA GLY A 79 -3.51 6.94 -1.20
C GLY A 79 -2.95 8.34 -1.09
N VAL A 80 -3.71 9.23 -0.45
CA VAL A 80 -3.29 10.61 -0.15
C VAL A 80 -3.48 10.82 1.34
N VAL A 81 -2.53 11.48 2.00
CA VAL A 81 -2.59 11.84 3.42
C VAL A 81 -2.47 13.35 3.61
N LYS A 82 -3.04 13.88 4.70
CA LYS A 82 -2.85 15.26 5.18
C LYS A 82 -2.39 15.30 6.62
#